data_AF-A0A1R4HBM7-F1
#
_entry.id   AF-A0A1R4HBM7-F1
#
_cell.length_a   1.000
_cell.length_b   1.000
_cell.length_c   1.000
_cell.angle_alpha   90.00
_cell.angle_beta   90.00
_cell.angle_gamma   90.00
#
_symmetry.space_group_name_H-M   'P 1'
#
loop_
_entity.id
_entity.type
_entity.pdbx_description
1 polymer ?
#
loop_
_entity_poly.entity_id
_entity_poly.type
_entity_poly.pdbx_seq_one_letter_code
_entity_poly.pdbx_strand_id
1 'polypeptide(L)'
;MGGNGVPAGGAVQTGVFAFSNGRWPLTVRDTPADRVELTRAIGSGATLPSANGVQRALTRTPYSVFMPELENLIHNIVHVFIGGSAGTLSSPNDPAFFLLHCNVDRLWAIWQSLHPTDASFQGDGRFNVNSPMQPWENEISPPTPARVLNHIALGYSYDPVPIIDLTVGAPPRQDSISQAGEVDWYRFSVPVASIYTIETQGSTDVFMSLFGVNSQNTLVTEDDDSGGAGNSRIVSNLSAGTYFVRIRHFQAAGTGNYGISVKNTVQPQPNLTEIIVNGAEIQGNIAAANESDVYSFNATQIATYTIVTSGNTDTFVSLNGPNNQNAFISQDDDSGPSQNSQIIRVLTPGMYFVRVRHYSATGTGAYGVAVKRT
;
A
#
# COMPACT_ATOMS: atom_id res chain seq x y z
N MET A 1 -23.93 -20.59 -0.03
CA MET A 1 -24.78 -20.14 -1.16
C MET A 1 -25.64 -21.24 -1.80
N GLY A 2 -25.32 -22.54 -1.61
CA GLY A 2 -25.96 -23.60 -2.41
C GLY A 2 -25.30 -23.74 -3.77
N GLY A 3 -25.73 -24.74 -4.54
CA GLY A 3 -25.16 -25.07 -5.85
C GLY A 3 -25.97 -24.53 -7.03
N ASN A 4 -25.74 -25.15 -8.19
CA ASN A 4 -26.50 -24.90 -9.42
C ASN A 4 -27.95 -25.43 -9.31
N GLY A 5 -28.81 -24.99 -10.23
CA GLY A 5 -30.12 -25.59 -10.43
C GLY A 5 -30.02 -27.01 -10.97
N VAL A 6 -31.01 -27.85 -10.65
CA VAL A 6 -31.13 -29.22 -11.19
C VAL A 6 -32.48 -29.40 -11.89
N PRO A 7 -32.50 -29.61 -13.23
CA PRO A 7 -31.38 -29.41 -14.17
C PRO A 7 -30.93 -27.94 -14.20
N ALA A 8 -29.86 -27.60 -14.94
CA ALA A 8 -29.44 -26.20 -15.09
C ALA A 8 -30.63 -25.31 -15.54
N GLY A 9 -30.82 -24.17 -14.88
CA GLY A 9 -31.99 -23.29 -15.03
C GLY A 9 -33.19 -23.68 -14.17
N GLY A 10 -33.14 -24.85 -13.51
CA GLY A 10 -34.14 -25.33 -12.57
C GLY A 10 -33.85 -24.92 -11.12
N ALA A 11 -34.56 -25.58 -10.20
CA ALA A 11 -34.51 -25.32 -8.77
C ALA A 11 -33.13 -25.55 -8.17
N VAL A 12 -32.66 -24.64 -7.30
CA VAL A 12 -31.52 -24.89 -6.43
C VAL A 12 -31.92 -25.92 -5.37
N GLN A 13 -31.18 -27.03 -5.31
CA GLN A 13 -31.51 -28.17 -4.43
C GLN A 13 -30.59 -28.32 -3.21
N THR A 14 -29.51 -27.52 -3.10
CA THR A 14 -28.53 -27.61 -2.01
C THR A 14 -28.33 -26.29 -1.29
N GLY A 15 -27.89 -26.36 -0.03
CA GLY A 15 -27.62 -25.19 0.81
C GLY A 15 -28.87 -24.58 1.44
N VAL A 16 -28.65 -23.52 2.23
CA VAL A 16 -29.69 -22.89 3.07
C VAL A 16 -30.79 -22.16 2.29
N PHE A 17 -30.59 -21.92 0.99
CA PHE A 17 -31.52 -21.21 0.10
C PHE A 17 -32.24 -22.15 -0.89
N ALA A 18 -32.08 -23.47 -0.75
CA ALA A 18 -32.83 -24.44 -1.53
C ALA A 18 -34.31 -24.45 -1.09
N PHE A 19 -35.22 -24.69 -2.03
CA PHE A 19 -36.66 -24.72 -1.77
C PHE A 19 -37.15 -25.95 -0.98
N SER A 20 -36.24 -26.87 -0.61
CA SER A 20 -36.59 -28.09 0.11
C SER A 20 -37.34 -27.75 1.42
N ASN A 21 -38.49 -28.41 1.60
CA ASN A 21 -39.42 -28.17 2.71
C ASN A 21 -39.97 -26.73 2.80
N GLY A 22 -40.09 -26.01 1.67
CA GLY A 22 -40.71 -24.68 1.61
C GLY A 22 -39.81 -23.55 2.13
N ARG A 23 -38.51 -23.78 2.25
CA ARG A 23 -37.54 -22.73 2.64
C ARG A 23 -37.27 -21.80 1.47
N TRP A 24 -36.95 -20.54 1.77
CA TRP A 24 -36.63 -19.52 0.77
C TRP A 24 -37.65 -19.37 -0.38
N PRO A 25 -38.95 -19.17 -0.08
CA PRO A 25 -39.96 -18.94 -1.11
C PRO A 25 -39.78 -17.56 -1.76
N LEU A 26 -39.84 -17.50 -3.09
CA LEU A 26 -39.78 -16.23 -3.81
C LEU A 26 -41.11 -15.49 -3.73
N THR A 27 -41.10 -14.29 -3.14
CA THR A 27 -42.29 -13.45 -2.92
C THR A 27 -42.50 -12.42 -4.02
N VAL A 28 -41.42 -11.88 -4.59
CA VAL A 28 -41.43 -11.02 -5.78
C VAL A 28 -40.94 -11.86 -6.96
N ARG A 29 -41.69 -11.89 -8.07
CA ARG A 29 -41.40 -12.79 -9.20
C ARG A 29 -41.55 -12.05 -10.53
N ASP A 30 -40.57 -12.21 -11.40
CA ASP A 30 -40.65 -11.71 -12.78
C ASP A 30 -41.63 -12.54 -13.62
N THR A 31 -42.08 -11.98 -14.74
CA THR A 31 -42.99 -12.68 -15.65
C THR A 31 -42.21 -13.65 -16.56
N PRO A 32 -42.65 -14.91 -16.73
CA PRO A 32 -43.79 -15.55 -16.06
C PRO A 32 -43.49 -15.87 -14.59
N ALA A 33 -44.45 -15.58 -13.71
CA ALA A 33 -44.28 -15.70 -12.25
C ALA A 33 -44.58 -17.12 -11.72
N ASP A 34 -44.25 -18.15 -12.51
CA ASP A 34 -44.57 -19.56 -12.28
C ASP A 34 -43.62 -20.25 -11.30
N ARG A 35 -42.36 -19.80 -11.21
CA ARG A 35 -41.34 -20.34 -10.28
C ARG A 35 -41.45 -19.72 -8.90
N VAL A 36 -41.60 -20.57 -7.89
CA VAL A 36 -41.66 -20.15 -6.46
C VAL A 36 -40.35 -20.40 -5.72
N GLU A 37 -39.45 -21.13 -6.36
CA GLU A 37 -38.14 -21.51 -5.88
C GLU A 37 -37.03 -20.67 -6.50
N LEU A 38 -35.90 -20.54 -5.79
CA LEU A 38 -34.67 -20.00 -6.34
C LEU A 38 -34.16 -20.90 -7.48
N THR A 39 -33.85 -20.31 -8.64
CA THR A 39 -33.30 -21.03 -9.79
C THR A 39 -31.93 -20.51 -10.19
N ARG A 40 -31.07 -21.38 -10.73
CA ARG A 40 -29.72 -21.03 -11.23
C ARG A 40 -29.34 -21.86 -12.44
N ALA A 41 -28.51 -21.29 -13.32
CA ALA A 41 -27.95 -21.93 -14.51
C ALA A 41 -26.46 -21.60 -14.63
N ILE A 42 -25.69 -21.89 -13.57
CA ILE A 42 -24.30 -21.45 -13.42
C ILE A 42 -23.46 -21.91 -14.62
N GLY A 43 -22.81 -20.96 -15.28
CA GLY A 43 -21.92 -21.18 -16.43
C GLY A 43 -22.64 -21.53 -17.74
N SER A 44 -23.98 -21.50 -17.78
CA SER A 44 -24.73 -21.84 -19.01
C SER A 44 -24.85 -20.65 -19.97
N GLY A 45 -24.94 -19.42 -19.45
CA GLY A 45 -25.15 -18.21 -20.26
C GLY A 45 -23.88 -17.42 -20.57
N ALA A 46 -22.84 -17.53 -19.75
CA ALA A 46 -21.59 -16.78 -19.89
C ALA A 46 -20.43 -17.49 -19.19
N THR A 47 -19.23 -16.97 -19.39
CA THR A 47 -18.04 -17.24 -18.56
C THR A 47 -17.79 -16.03 -17.67
N LEU A 48 -17.30 -16.25 -16.45
CA LEU A 48 -16.97 -15.15 -15.55
C LEU A 48 -15.98 -14.15 -16.18
N PRO A 49 -16.07 -12.86 -15.84
CA PRO A 49 -15.10 -11.86 -16.27
C PRO A 49 -13.69 -12.26 -15.86
N SER A 50 -12.72 -12.05 -16.75
CA SER A 50 -11.30 -12.25 -16.42
C SER A 50 -10.76 -11.09 -15.60
N ALA A 51 -9.69 -11.34 -14.85
CA ALA A 51 -8.99 -10.29 -14.13
C ALA A 51 -8.43 -9.20 -15.04
N ASN A 52 -7.95 -9.55 -16.24
CA ASN A 52 -7.53 -8.56 -17.23
C ASN A 52 -8.70 -7.66 -17.66
N GLY A 53 -9.91 -8.23 -17.76
CA GLY A 53 -11.12 -7.45 -18.02
C GLY A 53 -11.41 -6.46 -16.90
N VAL A 54 -11.30 -6.91 -15.64
CA VAL A 54 -11.48 -6.08 -14.45
C VAL A 54 -10.43 -4.96 -14.41
N GLN A 55 -9.15 -5.26 -14.60
CA GLN A 55 -8.08 -4.26 -14.60
C GLN A 55 -8.24 -3.24 -15.72
N ARG A 56 -8.63 -3.69 -16.93
CA ARG A 56 -8.92 -2.78 -18.03
C ARG A 56 -10.04 -1.81 -17.66
N ALA A 57 -11.11 -2.28 -17.01
CA ALA A 57 -12.15 -1.40 -16.52
C ALA A 57 -11.58 -0.41 -15.49
N LEU A 58 -10.79 -0.88 -14.52
CA LEU A 58 -10.18 -0.06 -13.47
C LEU A 58 -9.26 1.06 -14.00
N THR A 59 -8.70 0.96 -15.21
CA THR A 59 -7.84 2.02 -15.78
C THR A 59 -8.62 3.07 -16.58
N ARG A 60 -9.94 2.90 -16.77
CA ARG A 60 -10.72 3.84 -17.58
C ARG A 60 -10.99 5.13 -16.83
N THR A 61 -10.73 6.25 -17.48
CA THR A 61 -11.11 7.59 -17.02
C THR A 61 -11.69 8.38 -18.20
N PRO A 62 -12.61 9.34 -17.95
CA PRO A 62 -13.22 9.69 -16.66
C PRO A 62 -14.25 8.64 -16.19
N TYR A 63 -14.88 8.87 -15.03
CA TYR A 63 -15.91 7.98 -14.46
C TYR A 63 -17.00 7.56 -15.47
N SER A 64 -17.40 8.47 -16.37
CA SER A 64 -18.41 8.20 -17.40
C SER A 64 -18.01 7.14 -18.43
N VAL A 65 -16.72 6.79 -18.50
CA VAL A 65 -16.19 5.68 -19.31
C VAL A 65 -16.02 4.42 -18.46
N PHE A 66 -15.56 4.58 -17.21
CA PHE A 66 -15.40 3.50 -16.26
C PHE A 66 -16.71 2.77 -15.95
N MET A 67 -17.75 3.52 -15.54
CA MET A 67 -18.99 2.94 -15.03
C MET A 67 -19.68 2.05 -16.08
N PRO A 68 -19.85 2.47 -17.35
CA PRO A 68 -20.43 1.58 -18.36
C PRO A 68 -19.59 0.34 -18.65
N GLU A 69 -18.25 0.40 -18.60
CA GLU A 69 -17.42 -0.80 -18.76
C GLU A 69 -17.57 -1.75 -17.57
N LEU A 70 -17.56 -1.24 -16.33
CA LEU A 70 -17.78 -2.05 -15.13
C LEU A 70 -19.17 -2.69 -15.14
N GLU A 71 -20.21 -1.92 -15.47
CA GLU A 71 -21.59 -2.39 -15.52
C GLU A 71 -21.77 -3.48 -16.60
N ASN A 72 -21.38 -3.18 -17.85
CA ASN A 72 -21.72 -4.05 -18.97
C ASN A 72 -20.79 -5.24 -19.14
N LEU A 73 -19.49 -5.06 -18.90
CA LEU A 73 -18.49 -6.07 -19.23
C LEU A 73 -18.10 -6.94 -18.02
N ILE A 74 -18.39 -6.48 -16.80
CA ILE A 74 -18.07 -7.20 -15.57
C ILE A 74 -19.37 -7.59 -14.86
N HIS A 75 -20.14 -6.63 -14.37
CA HIS A 75 -21.34 -6.86 -13.55
C HIS A 75 -22.42 -7.66 -14.28
N ASN A 76 -22.86 -7.21 -15.47
CA ASN A 76 -23.94 -7.86 -16.23
C ASN A 76 -23.57 -9.31 -16.61
N ILE A 77 -22.29 -9.54 -16.90
CA ILE A 77 -21.77 -10.88 -17.22
C ILE A 77 -21.91 -11.84 -16.04
N VAL A 78 -21.73 -11.38 -14.79
CA VAL A 78 -21.92 -12.25 -13.61
C VAL A 78 -23.38 -12.60 -13.38
N HIS A 79 -24.31 -11.67 -13.61
CA HIS A 79 -25.75 -11.97 -13.60
C HIS A 79 -26.10 -13.08 -14.61
N VAL A 80 -25.58 -12.97 -15.84
CA VAL A 80 -25.78 -13.98 -16.90
C VAL A 80 -25.07 -15.30 -16.57
N PHE A 81 -23.88 -15.24 -15.95
CA PHE A 81 -23.12 -16.41 -15.54
C PHE A 81 -23.87 -17.23 -14.49
N ILE A 82 -24.46 -16.60 -13.47
CA ILE A 82 -25.24 -17.30 -12.44
C ILE A 82 -26.56 -17.82 -13.05
N GLY A 83 -27.22 -17.00 -13.87
CA GLY A 83 -28.48 -17.33 -14.53
C GLY A 83 -29.64 -17.55 -13.56
N GLY A 84 -30.79 -18.01 -14.09
CA GLY A 84 -32.00 -18.20 -13.29
C GLY A 84 -32.46 -16.90 -12.61
N SER A 85 -32.82 -16.95 -11.33
CA SER A 85 -33.28 -15.77 -10.58
C SER A 85 -32.27 -14.63 -10.62
N ALA A 86 -30.97 -14.90 -10.55
CA ALA A 86 -29.93 -13.88 -10.62
C ALA A 86 -29.86 -13.18 -11.99
N GLY A 87 -30.37 -13.77 -13.07
CA GLY A 87 -30.33 -13.18 -14.41
C GLY A 87 -31.51 -12.25 -14.76
N THR A 88 -32.35 -11.90 -13.79
CA THR A 88 -33.62 -11.19 -13.99
C THR A 88 -33.70 -9.89 -13.18
N LEU A 89 -34.77 -9.10 -13.36
CA LEU A 89 -34.94 -7.83 -12.64
C LEU A 89 -35.16 -8.06 -11.14
N SER A 90 -35.74 -9.19 -10.75
CA SER A 90 -35.86 -9.66 -9.37
C SER A 90 -34.61 -10.41 -8.89
N SER A 91 -33.43 -10.13 -9.46
CA SER A 91 -32.15 -10.73 -9.06
C SER A 91 -31.83 -10.70 -7.56
N PRO A 92 -32.29 -9.73 -6.74
CA PRO A 92 -32.14 -9.81 -5.28
C PRO A 92 -32.78 -11.04 -4.60
N ASN A 93 -33.65 -11.78 -5.29
CA ASN A 93 -34.16 -13.08 -4.83
C ASN A 93 -33.05 -14.12 -4.61
N ASP A 94 -31.93 -14.00 -5.33
CA ASP A 94 -30.72 -14.77 -5.08
C ASP A 94 -29.79 -14.00 -4.14
N PRO A 95 -29.44 -14.50 -2.95
CA PRO A 95 -28.53 -13.78 -2.05
C PRO A 95 -27.12 -13.57 -2.63
N ALA A 96 -26.76 -14.23 -3.74
CA ALA A 96 -25.53 -13.96 -4.48
C ALA A 96 -25.49 -12.54 -5.04
N PHE A 97 -26.66 -11.92 -5.25
CA PHE A 97 -26.83 -10.51 -5.62
C PHE A 97 -26.00 -9.59 -4.71
N PHE A 98 -26.15 -9.74 -3.39
CA PHE A 98 -25.46 -8.88 -2.43
C PHE A 98 -23.95 -9.06 -2.49
N LEU A 99 -23.45 -10.29 -2.69
CA LEU A 99 -22.02 -10.56 -2.80
C LEU A 99 -21.43 -10.02 -4.11
N LEU A 100 -22.17 -10.13 -5.22
CA LEU A 100 -21.79 -9.52 -6.49
C LEU A 100 -21.70 -7.99 -6.35
N HIS A 101 -22.74 -7.36 -5.82
CA HIS A 101 -22.77 -5.90 -5.66
C HIS A 101 -21.75 -5.40 -4.64
N CYS A 102 -21.43 -6.16 -3.59
CA CYS A 102 -20.30 -5.85 -2.70
C CYS A 102 -18.96 -5.86 -3.45
N ASN A 103 -18.73 -6.78 -4.39
CA ASN A 103 -17.50 -6.78 -5.17
C ASN A 103 -17.49 -5.67 -6.24
N VAL A 104 -18.64 -5.32 -6.81
CA VAL A 104 -18.77 -4.15 -7.71
C VAL A 104 -18.44 -2.86 -6.96
N ASP A 105 -18.96 -2.68 -5.75
CA ASP A 105 -18.65 -1.54 -4.89
C ASP A 105 -17.16 -1.52 -4.49
N ARG A 106 -16.58 -2.68 -4.15
CA ARG A 106 -15.13 -2.82 -3.91
C ARG A 106 -14.31 -2.36 -5.12
N LEU A 107 -14.70 -2.72 -6.33
CA LEU A 107 -14.01 -2.30 -7.55
C LEU A 107 -14.16 -0.79 -7.79
N TRP A 108 -15.29 -0.20 -7.45
CA TRP A 108 -15.43 1.26 -7.48
C TRP A 108 -14.53 1.95 -6.45
N ALA A 109 -14.44 1.44 -5.21
CA ALA A 109 -13.51 1.95 -4.21
C ALA A 109 -12.04 1.85 -4.65
N ILE A 110 -11.66 0.74 -5.30
CA ILE A 110 -10.33 0.59 -5.90
C ILE A 110 -10.12 1.65 -6.97
N TRP A 111 -11.07 1.83 -7.90
CA TRP A 111 -10.98 2.86 -8.94
C TRP A 111 -10.80 4.26 -8.35
N GLN A 112 -11.55 4.61 -7.30
CA GLN A 112 -11.42 5.91 -6.62
C GLN A 112 -10.02 6.13 -6.04
N SER A 113 -9.38 5.07 -5.51
CA SER A 113 -8.01 5.17 -4.98
C SER A 113 -6.94 5.23 -6.07
N LEU A 114 -7.18 4.60 -7.24
CA LEU A 114 -6.29 4.68 -8.40
C LEU A 114 -6.37 6.04 -9.11
N HIS A 115 -7.51 6.73 -9.03
CA HIS A 115 -7.77 7.98 -9.74
C HIS A 115 -8.21 9.11 -8.78
N PRO A 116 -7.35 9.52 -7.83
CA PRO A 116 -7.73 10.45 -6.76
C PRO A 116 -8.10 11.86 -7.25
N THR A 117 -7.75 12.21 -8.48
CA THR A 117 -8.05 13.50 -9.11
C THR A 117 -9.31 13.47 -9.98
N ASP A 118 -9.82 12.28 -10.31
CA ASP A 118 -11.04 12.13 -11.09
C ASP A 118 -12.27 12.20 -10.19
N ALA A 119 -13.30 12.92 -10.64
CA ALA A 119 -14.57 12.93 -9.92
C ALA A 119 -15.26 11.55 -10.02
N SER A 120 -15.49 10.92 -8.87
CA SER A 120 -16.12 9.59 -8.72
C SER A 120 -17.57 9.50 -9.20
N PHE A 121 -18.21 10.64 -9.44
CA PHE A 121 -19.47 10.79 -10.17
C PHE A 121 -19.62 12.27 -10.53
N GLN A 122 -19.98 12.56 -11.79
CA GLN A 122 -20.08 13.95 -12.29
C GLN A 122 -21.54 14.37 -12.58
N GLY A 123 -22.50 13.44 -12.46
CA GLY A 123 -23.85 13.58 -13.00
C GLY A 123 -23.99 12.97 -14.40
N ASP A 124 -25.22 12.66 -14.79
CA ASP A 124 -25.57 12.01 -16.06
C ASP A 124 -26.44 12.89 -16.98
N GLY A 125 -26.54 14.19 -16.66
CA GLY A 125 -27.41 15.14 -17.35
C GLY A 125 -28.86 15.15 -16.85
N ARG A 126 -29.31 14.10 -16.16
CA ARG A 126 -30.62 14.04 -15.49
C ARG A 126 -30.51 14.24 -13.98
N PHE A 127 -29.48 13.67 -13.38
CA PHE A 127 -29.17 13.74 -11.97
C PHE A 127 -27.75 14.27 -11.77
N ASN A 128 -27.54 15.04 -10.71
CA ASN A 128 -26.24 15.52 -10.27
C ASN A 128 -25.84 14.87 -8.93
N VAL A 129 -24.64 15.17 -8.45
CA VAL A 129 -24.09 14.59 -7.20
C VAL A 129 -24.95 14.84 -5.96
N ASN A 130 -25.82 15.86 -5.98
CA ASN A 130 -26.70 16.24 -4.87
C ASN A 130 -28.17 15.86 -5.12
N SER A 131 -28.47 15.22 -6.24
CA SER A 131 -29.83 14.74 -6.50
C SER A 131 -30.17 13.58 -5.57
N PRO A 132 -31.31 13.60 -4.86
CA PRO A 132 -31.77 12.45 -4.08
C PRO A 132 -31.91 11.19 -4.95
N MET A 133 -31.43 10.06 -4.46
CA MET A 133 -31.55 8.77 -5.15
C MET A 133 -32.90 8.13 -4.84
N GLN A 134 -33.63 7.73 -5.87
CA GLN A 134 -34.90 7.01 -5.70
C GLN A 134 -34.65 5.58 -5.22
N PRO A 135 -35.54 4.99 -4.37
CA PRO A 135 -36.83 5.51 -3.90
C PRO A 135 -36.76 6.29 -2.57
N TRP A 136 -35.58 6.77 -2.17
CA TRP A 136 -35.35 7.38 -0.86
C TRP A 136 -35.51 8.91 -0.87
N GLU A 137 -36.12 9.49 -1.92
CA GLU A 137 -36.24 10.94 -2.08
C GLU A 137 -37.03 11.63 -0.96
N ASN A 138 -37.90 10.89 -0.26
CA ASN A 138 -38.75 11.41 0.81
C ASN A 138 -38.21 11.12 2.23
N GLU A 139 -37.00 10.58 2.36
CA GLU A 139 -36.38 10.41 3.68
C GLU A 139 -36.04 11.77 4.31
N ILE A 140 -35.95 11.82 5.65
CA ILE A 140 -35.55 13.04 6.39
C ILE A 140 -34.17 13.54 5.92
N SER A 141 -33.29 12.59 5.62
CA SER A 141 -31.96 12.84 5.07
C SER A 141 -31.76 11.94 3.84
N PRO A 142 -32.25 12.34 2.65
CA PRO A 142 -32.19 11.51 1.45
C PRO A 142 -30.75 11.22 1.05
N PRO A 143 -30.40 9.95 0.75
CA PRO A 143 -29.09 9.63 0.21
C PRO A 143 -28.92 10.29 -1.16
N THR A 144 -27.76 10.89 -1.38
CA THR A 144 -27.33 11.46 -2.67
C THR A 144 -26.01 10.81 -3.06
N PRO A 145 -25.61 10.81 -4.34
CA PRO A 145 -24.29 10.31 -4.73
C PRO A 145 -23.16 10.92 -3.89
N ALA A 146 -23.17 12.24 -3.67
CA ALA A 146 -22.18 12.95 -2.85
C ALA A 146 -22.04 12.40 -1.42
N ARG A 147 -23.14 11.92 -0.82
CA ARG A 147 -23.12 11.37 0.54
C ARG A 147 -22.56 9.96 0.62
N VAL A 148 -22.46 9.25 -0.50
CA VAL A 148 -21.99 7.86 -0.55
C VAL A 148 -20.68 7.68 -1.31
N LEU A 149 -20.06 8.75 -1.82
CA LEU A 149 -18.78 8.67 -2.53
C LEU A 149 -17.63 8.15 -1.65
N ASN A 150 -17.68 8.39 -0.34
CA ASN A 150 -16.64 7.97 0.59
C ASN A 150 -17.14 6.83 1.49
N HIS A 151 -16.84 5.60 1.09
CA HIS A 151 -17.24 4.41 1.84
C HIS A 151 -16.66 4.36 3.28
N ILE A 152 -15.47 4.92 3.50
CA ILE A 152 -14.87 5.02 4.84
C ILE A 152 -15.72 5.92 5.75
N ALA A 153 -16.25 7.03 5.22
CA ALA A 153 -17.15 7.92 5.94
C ALA A 153 -18.52 7.26 6.25
N LEU A 154 -18.91 6.23 5.48
CA LEU A 154 -20.08 5.39 5.77
C LEU A 154 -19.80 4.32 6.83
N GLY A 155 -18.56 4.19 7.31
CA GLY A 155 -18.19 3.30 8.40
C GLY A 155 -17.78 1.89 7.98
N TYR A 156 -17.46 1.66 6.71
CA TYR A 156 -16.96 0.36 6.24
C TYR A 156 -15.73 0.47 5.35
N SER A 157 -14.94 -0.59 5.32
CA SER A 157 -13.79 -0.76 4.43
C SER A 157 -13.74 -2.20 3.91
N TYR A 158 -13.22 -2.39 2.71
CA TYR A 158 -12.85 -3.72 2.23
C TYR A 158 -11.51 -4.15 2.83
N ASP A 159 -11.32 -5.46 2.93
CA ASP A 159 -10.04 -6.03 3.29
C ASP A 159 -8.96 -5.66 2.23
N PRO A 160 -7.74 -5.31 2.65
CA PRO A 160 -6.64 -5.11 1.71
C PRO A 160 -6.29 -6.43 1.01
N VAL A 161 -5.61 -6.35 -0.15
CA VAL A 161 -4.91 -7.52 -0.74
C VAL A 161 -4.09 -8.17 0.38
N PRO A 162 -4.17 -9.50 0.58
CA PRO A 162 -3.53 -10.15 1.72
C PRO A 162 -2.06 -9.77 1.82
N ILE A 163 -1.66 -9.20 2.95
CA ILE A 163 -0.27 -8.87 3.24
C ILE A 163 0.35 -10.10 3.89
N ILE A 164 1.35 -10.68 3.24
CA ILE A 164 2.02 -11.90 3.71
C ILE A 164 3.26 -11.54 4.54
N ASP A 165 3.38 -12.13 5.73
CA ASP A 165 4.55 -11.92 6.58
C ASP A 165 5.79 -12.67 6.06
N LEU A 166 6.89 -11.94 5.92
CA LEU A 166 8.23 -12.47 5.66
C LEU A 166 9.04 -12.46 6.95
N THR A 167 9.65 -13.60 7.25
CA THR A 167 10.60 -13.74 8.36
C THR A 167 12.00 -13.39 7.86
N VAL A 168 12.61 -12.36 8.45
CA VAL A 168 14.00 -11.97 8.15
C VAL A 168 14.95 -13.15 8.38
N GLY A 169 15.76 -13.46 7.38
CA GLY A 169 16.73 -14.56 7.41
C GLY A 169 16.15 -15.94 7.08
N ALA A 170 14.84 -16.06 6.86
CA ALA A 170 14.24 -17.30 6.39
C ALA A 170 14.61 -17.60 4.92
N PRO A 171 14.51 -18.87 4.48
CA PRO A 171 14.62 -19.22 3.07
C PRO A 171 13.62 -18.42 2.21
N PRO A 172 13.93 -18.18 0.93
CA PRO A 172 13.01 -17.45 0.07
C PRO A 172 11.64 -18.12 -0.01
N ARG A 173 10.61 -17.32 0.23
CA ARG A 173 9.21 -17.70 0.02
C ARG A 173 8.97 -17.79 -1.48
N GLN A 174 8.32 -18.85 -1.95
CA GLN A 174 7.88 -18.98 -3.34
C GLN A 174 6.46 -18.44 -3.49
N ASP A 175 6.21 -17.70 -4.56
CA ASP A 175 4.92 -17.13 -4.92
C ASP A 175 4.79 -16.97 -6.44
N SER A 176 3.65 -16.45 -6.91
CA SER A 176 3.43 -16.22 -8.33
C SER A 176 2.53 -15.04 -8.62
N ILE A 177 2.93 -14.22 -9.59
CA ILE A 177 2.03 -13.32 -10.30
C ILE A 177 1.17 -14.21 -11.22
N SER A 178 0.04 -14.64 -10.69
CA SER A 178 -0.90 -15.59 -11.29
C SER A 178 -1.71 -14.96 -12.41
N GLN A 179 -1.86 -13.64 -12.37
CA GLN A 179 -2.65 -12.87 -13.33
C GLN A 179 -1.90 -11.60 -13.74
N ALA A 180 -2.01 -11.21 -15.01
CA ALA A 180 -1.43 -9.95 -15.49
C ALA A 180 -1.93 -8.79 -14.61
N GLY A 181 -1.07 -7.82 -14.30
CA GLY A 181 -1.35 -6.67 -13.47
C GLY A 181 -1.66 -6.95 -11.98
N GLU A 182 -1.58 -8.21 -11.54
CA GLU A 182 -1.61 -8.56 -10.12
C GLU A 182 -0.40 -7.95 -9.40
N VAL A 183 -0.62 -7.66 -8.11
CA VAL A 183 0.43 -7.22 -7.20
C VAL A 183 0.35 -8.04 -5.93
N ASP A 184 1.50 -8.51 -5.46
CA ASP A 184 1.62 -9.21 -4.19
C ASP A 184 2.19 -8.25 -3.14
N TRP A 185 1.64 -8.33 -1.93
CA TRP A 185 2.09 -7.53 -0.81
C TRP A 185 2.69 -8.40 0.29
N TYR A 186 3.86 -7.98 0.75
CA TYR A 186 4.58 -8.59 1.84
C TYR A 186 4.84 -7.59 2.96
N ARG A 187 5.08 -8.11 4.17
CA ARG A 187 5.46 -7.33 5.34
C ARG A 187 6.59 -7.99 6.09
N PHE A 188 7.53 -7.21 6.60
CA PHE A 188 8.53 -7.70 7.55
C PHE A 188 8.83 -6.65 8.62
N SER A 189 9.35 -7.11 9.76
CA SER A 189 9.73 -6.24 10.88
C SER A 189 11.24 -6.07 10.95
N VAL A 190 11.66 -4.83 11.12
CA VAL A 190 13.04 -4.43 11.43
C VAL A 190 13.09 -4.09 12.92
N PRO A 191 13.63 -4.97 13.78
CA PRO A 191 13.65 -4.71 15.23
C PRO A 191 14.72 -3.68 15.62
N VAL A 192 15.81 -3.61 14.86
CA VAL A 192 16.96 -2.72 15.08
C VAL A 192 17.38 -2.16 13.74
N ALA A 193 17.76 -0.89 13.73
CA ALA A 193 18.22 -0.25 12.51
C ALA A 193 19.47 -0.96 11.96
N SER A 194 19.43 -1.39 10.70
CA SER A 194 20.53 -2.13 10.05
C SER A 194 20.37 -2.10 8.54
N ILE A 195 21.35 -2.66 7.82
CA ILE A 195 21.23 -2.90 6.39
C ILE A 195 20.44 -4.18 6.13
N TYR A 196 19.39 -4.04 5.34
CA TYR A 196 18.57 -5.14 4.86
C TYR A 196 18.71 -5.26 3.36
N THR A 197 18.83 -6.51 2.92
CA THR A 197 18.74 -6.89 1.51
C THR A 197 17.39 -7.59 1.31
N ILE A 198 16.52 -6.99 0.51
CA ILE A 198 15.33 -7.65 -0.03
C ILE A 198 15.66 -8.05 -1.46
N GLU A 199 15.47 -9.33 -1.78
CA GLU A 199 15.84 -9.86 -3.10
C GLU A 199 14.77 -10.82 -3.60
N THR A 200 14.41 -10.66 -4.87
CA THR A 200 13.63 -11.64 -5.61
C THR A 200 14.53 -12.64 -6.33
N GLN A 201 13.97 -13.79 -6.69
CA GLN A 201 14.68 -14.84 -7.42
C GLN A 201 13.73 -15.57 -8.36
N GLY A 202 14.30 -16.23 -9.37
CA GLY A 202 13.55 -16.97 -10.37
C GLY A 202 13.83 -16.43 -11.77
N SER A 203 13.00 -16.84 -12.72
CA SER A 203 13.10 -16.45 -14.12
C SER A 203 12.08 -15.38 -14.54
N THR A 204 11.20 -14.99 -13.62
CA THR A 204 10.15 -13.99 -13.89
C THR A 204 10.72 -12.60 -13.67
N ASP A 205 10.52 -11.74 -14.66
CA ASP A 205 10.92 -10.34 -14.61
C ASP A 205 9.93 -9.55 -13.74
N VAL A 206 10.33 -9.34 -12.49
CA VAL A 206 9.52 -8.67 -11.47
C VAL A 206 10.08 -7.29 -11.16
N PHE A 207 9.23 -6.42 -10.63
CA PHE A 207 9.57 -5.09 -10.16
C PHE A 207 9.22 -4.99 -8.68
N MET A 208 10.15 -4.51 -7.86
CA MET A 208 10.00 -4.41 -6.42
C MET A 208 9.88 -2.95 -5.97
N SER A 209 8.87 -2.67 -5.15
CA SER A 209 8.76 -1.40 -4.42
C SER A 209 8.81 -1.67 -2.91
N LEU A 210 9.63 -0.92 -2.17
CA LEU A 210 9.70 -0.97 -0.70
C LEU A 210 9.01 0.27 -0.10
N PHE A 211 8.14 0.05 0.87
CA PHE A 211 7.42 1.09 1.61
C PHE A 211 7.67 0.99 3.11
N GLY A 212 7.61 2.13 3.78
CA GLY A 212 7.79 2.25 5.22
C GLY A 212 8.23 3.65 5.65
N VAL A 213 8.50 3.87 6.93
CA VAL A 213 8.26 2.94 8.04
C VAL A 213 6.77 2.95 8.46
N ASN A 214 6.23 1.80 8.88
CA ASN A 214 4.86 1.62 9.39
C ASN A 214 3.74 2.12 8.46
N SER A 215 4.03 2.29 7.17
CA SER A 215 3.13 2.83 6.16
C SER A 215 3.29 2.06 4.87
N GLN A 216 2.18 1.57 4.32
CA GLN A 216 2.12 0.91 3.02
C GLN A 216 2.18 1.92 1.85
N ASN A 217 2.06 3.22 2.14
CA ASN A 217 1.94 4.28 1.13
C ASN A 217 3.17 5.19 1.05
N THR A 218 4.12 5.04 1.98
CA THR A 218 5.33 5.86 2.02
C THR A 218 6.45 5.12 1.32
N LEU A 219 6.71 5.48 0.06
CA LEU A 219 7.76 4.84 -0.74
C LEU A 219 9.14 5.12 -0.14
N VAL A 220 9.93 4.06 0.04
CA VAL A 220 11.34 4.13 0.46
C VAL A 220 12.23 4.12 -0.78
N THR A 221 12.10 3.08 -1.60
CA THR A 221 12.85 2.91 -2.85
C THR A 221 12.23 1.81 -3.70
N GLU A 222 12.66 1.70 -4.94
CA GLU A 222 12.24 0.67 -5.89
C GLU A 222 13.47 0.10 -6.59
N ASP A 223 13.36 -1.11 -7.12
CA ASP A 223 14.39 -1.76 -7.94
C ASP A 223 13.75 -2.84 -8.83
N ASP A 224 14.31 -3.05 -10.02
CA ASP A 224 13.88 -4.08 -10.98
C ASP A 224 14.95 -5.13 -11.25
N ASP A 225 16.23 -4.77 -11.42
CA ASP A 225 17.23 -5.69 -11.98
C ASP A 225 18.61 -5.76 -11.26
N SER A 226 18.77 -5.13 -10.09
CA SER A 226 20.07 -5.06 -9.38
C SER A 226 20.53 -6.38 -8.73
N GLY A 227 19.72 -7.43 -8.78
CA GLY A 227 19.90 -8.74 -8.17
C GLY A 227 20.48 -9.82 -9.09
N GLY A 228 20.56 -11.04 -8.56
CA GLY A 228 21.09 -12.18 -9.33
C GLY A 228 20.23 -12.48 -10.57
N ALA A 229 20.88 -12.65 -11.74
CA ALA A 229 20.22 -12.96 -13.01
C ALA A 229 19.14 -11.93 -13.43
N GLY A 230 19.32 -10.65 -13.08
CA GLY A 230 18.38 -9.58 -13.43
C GLY A 230 17.10 -9.56 -12.59
N ASN A 231 17.09 -10.22 -11.43
CA ASN A 231 16.01 -10.08 -10.46
C ASN A 231 16.16 -8.78 -9.67
N SER A 232 15.10 -8.32 -9.03
CA SER A 232 15.12 -7.12 -8.21
C SER A 232 15.87 -7.35 -6.89
N ARG A 233 16.73 -6.40 -6.50
CA ARG A 233 17.42 -6.37 -5.21
C ARG A 233 17.46 -4.96 -4.63
N ILE A 234 16.78 -4.78 -3.51
CA ILE A 234 16.89 -3.57 -2.68
C ILE A 234 17.86 -3.82 -1.54
N VAL A 235 18.97 -3.09 -1.51
CA VAL A 235 19.87 -2.99 -0.35
C VAL A 235 19.65 -1.63 0.30
N SER A 236 19.15 -1.61 1.53
CA SER A 236 18.81 -0.36 2.21
C SER A 236 19.10 -0.44 3.69
N ASN A 237 19.61 0.65 4.27
CA ASN A 237 19.61 0.82 5.71
C ASN A 237 18.18 1.14 6.15
N LEU A 238 17.61 0.34 7.03
CA LEU A 238 16.23 0.47 7.47
C LEU A 238 16.24 0.74 8.97
N SER A 239 15.46 1.72 9.43
CA SER A 239 15.24 1.99 10.84
C SER A 239 14.34 0.93 11.47
N ALA A 240 14.30 0.87 12.81
CA ALA A 240 13.36 -0.01 13.50
C ALA A 240 11.89 0.31 13.12
N GLY A 241 11.11 -0.71 12.79
CA GLY A 241 9.70 -0.61 12.44
C GLY A 241 9.26 -1.65 11.42
N THR A 242 8.04 -1.50 10.91
CA THR A 242 7.44 -2.42 9.95
C THR A 242 7.57 -1.86 8.53
N TYR A 243 7.97 -2.72 7.60
CA TYR A 243 8.12 -2.38 6.18
C TYR A 243 7.24 -3.26 5.32
N PHE A 244 6.84 -2.75 4.16
CA PHE A 244 5.98 -3.42 3.19
C PHE A 244 6.69 -3.52 1.85
N VAL A 245 6.61 -4.67 1.21
CA VAL A 245 7.18 -4.88 -0.13
C VAL A 245 6.03 -5.17 -1.07
N ARG A 246 5.98 -4.43 -2.18
CA ARG A 246 5.05 -4.71 -3.28
C ARG A 246 5.84 -5.34 -4.42
N ILE A 247 5.41 -6.50 -4.86
CA ILE A 247 5.92 -7.15 -6.06
C ILE A 247 4.86 -7.10 -7.14
N ARG A 248 5.28 -6.75 -8.35
CA ARG A 248 4.47 -6.87 -9.56
C ARG A 248 5.33 -7.43 -10.67
N HIS A 249 4.72 -7.95 -11.73
CA HIS A 249 5.47 -8.20 -12.95
C HIS A 249 5.96 -6.87 -13.56
N PHE A 250 7.17 -6.84 -14.12
CA PHE A 250 7.75 -5.63 -14.73
C PHE A 250 6.87 -5.13 -15.89
N GLN A 251 6.51 -6.04 -16.80
CA GLN A 251 5.50 -5.83 -17.84
C GLN A 251 4.07 -6.00 -17.30
N ALA A 252 3.16 -5.09 -17.66
CA ALA A 252 1.77 -5.11 -17.19
C ALA A 252 1.00 -6.40 -17.55
N ALA A 253 1.32 -7.00 -18.70
CA ALA A 253 0.67 -8.23 -19.18
C ALA A 253 1.35 -9.53 -18.69
N GLY A 254 2.48 -9.43 -17.98
CA GLY A 254 3.28 -10.59 -17.62
C GLY A 254 2.77 -11.30 -16.38
N THR A 255 3.13 -12.58 -16.30
CA THR A 255 2.77 -13.51 -15.21
C THR A 255 3.95 -14.46 -14.99
N GLY A 256 4.09 -15.01 -13.80
CA GLY A 256 5.12 -16.02 -13.55
C GLY A 256 5.42 -16.23 -12.08
N ASN A 257 6.18 -17.28 -11.81
CA ASN A 257 6.61 -17.66 -10.47
C ASN A 257 7.87 -16.89 -10.08
N TYR A 258 7.97 -16.52 -8.81
CA TYR A 258 9.17 -15.91 -8.24
C TYR A 258 9.34 -16.34 -6.79
N GLY A 259 10.54 -16.14 -6.25
CA GLY A 259 10.78 -16.21 -4.82
C GLY A 259 11.14 -14.85 -4.27
N ILE A 260 10.85 -14.59 -3.00
CA ILE A 260 11.24 -13.38 -2.29
C ILE A 260 11.87 -13.73 -0.94
N SER A 261 12.95 -13.02 -0.58
CA SER A 261 13.58 -13.14 0.73
C SER A 261 14.01 -11.79 1.27
N VAL A 262 14.08 -11.69 2.59
CA VAL A 262 14.64 -10.54 3.31
C VAL A 262 15.76 -11.04 4.19
N LYS A 263 16.94 -10.43 4.08
CA LYS A 263 18.11 -10.74 4.91
C LYS A 263 18.56 -9.46 5.61
N ASN A 264 18.85 -9.54 6.90
CA ASN A 264 19.66 -8.52 7.55
C ASN A 264 21.12 -8.83 7.18
N THR A 265 21.62 -8.11 6.18
CA THR A 265 23.03 -8.19 5.81
C THR A 265 23.75 -7.29 6.77
N VAL A 266 24.21 -7.85 7.89
CA VAL A 266 25.11 -7.14 8.80
C VAL A 266 26.43 -6.92 8.05
N GLN A 267 26.46 -5.97 7.12
CA GLN A 267 27.70 -5.28 6.87
C GLN A 267 27.94 -4.48 8.14
N PRO A 268 29.11 -4.59 8.79
CA PRO A 268 29.47 -3.61 9.79
C PRO A 268 29.36 -2.26 9.09
N GLN A 269 28.45 -1.39 9.56
CA GLN A 269 28.76 0.03 9.43
C GLN A 269 30.18 0.19 9.99
N PRO A 270 31.02 1.12 9.49
CA PRO A 270 32.09 1.61 10.34
C PRO A 270 31.48 1.83 11.73
N ASN A 271 32.11 1.35 12.80
CA ASN A 271 31.60 1.48 14.16
C ASN A 271 31.49 2.98 14.51
N LEU A 272 30.49 3.67 13.94
CA LEU A 272 30.20 5.06 14.16
C LEU A 272 29.69 5.12 15.58
N THR A 273 30.18 6.10 16.32
CA THR A 273 29.70 6.31 17.66
C THR A 273 28.25 6.81 17.57
N GLU A 274 27.32 6.13 18.23
CA GLU A 274 25.92 6.53 18.28
C GLU A 274 25.74 7.67 19.28
N ILE A 275 25.14 8.78 18.84
CA ILE A 275 24.64 9.82 19.73
C ILE A 275 23.24 9.43 20.21
N ILE A 276 23.13 9.16 21.50
CA ILE A 276 21.84 8.90 22.14
C ILE A 276 21.03 10.21 22.18
N VAL A 277 19.87 10.23 21.53
CA VAL A 277 18.96 11.39 21.54
C VAL A 277 18.53 11.71 22.96
N ASN A 278 18.67 12.97 23.37
CA ASN A 278 18.50 13.46 24.76
C ASN A 278 19.47 12.84 25.78
N GLY A 279 20.52 12.17 25.31
CA GLY A 279 21.58 11.63 26.14
C GLY A 279 22.65 12.66 26.50
N ALA A 280 23.72 12.16 27.10
CA ALA A 280 24.92 12.96 27.37
C ALA A 280 25.61 13.36 26.07
N GLU A 281 26.30 14.49 26.11
CA GLU A 281 27.16 14.95 25.02
C GLU A 281 28.35 13.99 24.81
N ILE A 282 28.70 13.76 23.55
CA ILE A 282 29.88 12.99 23.16
C ILE A 282 31.03 13.94 22.92
N GLN A 283 32.19 13.65 23.51
CA GLN A 283 33.41 14.41 23.29
C GLN A 283 34.19 13.82 22.10
N GLY A 284 34.53 14.68 21.15
CA GLY A 284 35.31 14.38 19.96
C GLY A 284 36.53 15.30 19.83
N ASN A 285 37.42 14.98 18.88
CA ASN A 285 38.59 15.81 18.62
C ASN A 285 39.01 15.70 17.16
N ILE A 286 38.90 16.80 16.41
CA ILE A 286 39.40 16.91 15.04
C ILE A 286 40.92 16.87 15.10
N ALA A 287 41.50 15.70 14.79
CA ALA A 287 42.89 15.39 15.13
C ALA A 287 43.89 15.90 14.09
N ALA A 288 43.43 16.18 12.87
CA ALA A 288 44.27 16.62 11.76
C ALA A 288 43.55 17.60 10.84
N ALA A 289 44.31 18.36 10.06
CA ALA A 289 43.77 19.21 9.01
C ALA A 289 42.98 18.37 7.98
N ASN A 290 41.86 18.90 7.50
CA ASN A 290 40.91 18.25 6.57
C ASN A 290 40.30 16.92 7.06
N GLU A 291 40.33 16.66 8.36
CA GLU A 291 39.67 15.50 8.95
C GLU A 291 38.23 15.84 9.37
N SER A 292 37.40 14.80 9.52
CA SER A 292 36.03 14.94 10.00
C SER A 292 35.56 13.65 10.65
N ASP A 293 34.97 13.77 11.82
CA ASP A 293 34.32 12.66 12.51
C ASP A 293 32.90 12.49 12.01
N VAL A 294 32.40 11.24 12.03
CA VAL A 294 31.00 10.97 11.69
C VAL A 294 30.34 10.15 12.80
N TYR A 295 29.15 10.59 13.20
CA TYR A 295 28.29 9.97 14.20
C TYR A 295 26.98 9.54 13.57
N SER A 296 26.27 8.64 14.25
CA SER A 296 24.89 8.28 13.90
C SER A 296 23.94 8.58 15.05
N PHE A 297 22.66 8.80 14.76
CA PHE A 297 21.59 8.76 15.76
C PHE A 297 20.29 8.26 15.13
N ASN A 298 19.41 7.67 15.94
CA ASN A 298 18.11 7.20 15.48
C ASN A 298 16.99 8.19 15.84
N ALA A 299 16.31 8.76 14.84
CA ALA A 299 15.05 9.45 15.04
C ALA A 299 13.92 8.40 15.04
N THR A 300 13.17 8.30 16.14
CA THR A 300 12.14 7.26 16.30
C THR A 300 10.71 7.76 16.03
N GLN A 301 10.52 9.07 15.92
CA GLN A 301 9.23 9.71 15.69
C GLN A 301 9.41 11.03 14.94
N ILE A 302 8.34 11.52 14.30
CA ILE A 302 8.34 12.85 13.71
C ILE A 302 8.42 13.88 14.84
N ALA A 303 9.51 14.63 14.92
CA ALA A 303 9.73 15.65 15.94
C ALA A 303 10.78 16.68 15.47
N THR A 304 10.94 17.74 16.24
CA THR A 304 12.05 18.68 16.03
C THR A 304 13.30 18.13 16.72
N TYR A 305 14.36 17.98 15.94
CA TYR A 305 15.68 17.56 16.42
C TYR A 305 16.65 18.74 16.32
N THR A 306 17.39 18.95 17.40
CA THR A 306 18.47 19.93 17.49
C THR A 306 19.79 19.19 17.62
N ILE A 307 20.63 19.28 16.59
CA ILE A 307 22.01 18.82 16.61
C ILE A 307 22.87 20.04 16.96
N VAL A 308 23.69 19.93 17.99
CA VAL A 308 24.50 21.05 18.47
C VAL A 308 25.90 20.58 18.81
N THR A 309 26.91 21.36 18.42
CA THR A 309 28.27 21.20 18.91
C THR A 309 28.56 22.16 20.06
N SER A 310 29.58 21.85 20.85
CA SER A 310 30.05 22.72 21.93
C SER A 310 31.57 22.71 22.05
N GLY A 311 32.10 23.66 22.83
CA GLY A 311 33.53 23.83 23.05
C GLY A 311 34.07 25.11 22.45
N ASN A 312 35.40 25.18 22.31
CA ASN A 312 36.10 26.37 21.82
C ASN A 312 36.53 26.24 20.35
N THR A 313 36.27 25.09 19.71
CA THR A 313 36.63 24.83 18.33
C THR A 313 35.54 25.34 17.40
N ASP A 314 35.95 26.07 16.36
CA ASP A 314 35.09 26.56 15.29
C ASP A 314 34.63 25.39 14.40
N THR A 315 33.43 24.90 14.66
CA THR A 315 32.93 23.65 14.07
C THR A 315 32.07 23.93 12.85
N PHE A 316 32.01 22.95 11.96
CA PHE A 316 31.07 22.91 10.84
C PHE A 316 30.42 21.52 10.86
N VAL A 317 29.10 21.49 10.89
CA VAL A 317 28.31 20.27 10.97
C VAL A 317 27.50 20.08 9.69
N SER A 318 27.47 18.84 9.16
CA SER A 318 26.48 18.43 8.18
C SER A 318 25.60 17.30 8.70
N LEU A 319 24.32 17.38 8.41
CA LEU A 319 23.30 16.38 8.68
C LEU A 319 22.95 15.66 7.38
N ASN A 320 23.01 14.33 7.40
CA ASN A 320 22.69 13.47 6.28
C ASN A 320 21.70 12.37 6.69
N GLY A 321 20.87 11.90 5.76
CA GLY A 321 19.89 10.84 5.96
C GLY A 321 18.50 11.17 5.40
N PRO A 322 17.44 10.48 5.87
CA PRO A 322 17.54 9.28 6.70
C PRO A 322 18.23 8.14 5.93
N ASN A 323 18.87 7.23 6.68
CA ASN A 323 19.38 5.93 6.25
C ASN A 323 20.48 5.93 5.15
N ASN A 324 20.91 7.09 4.68
CA ASN A 324 22.00 7.24 3.73
C ASN A 324 22.97 8.31 4.22
N GLN A 325 24.20 7.92 4.57
CA GLN A 325 25.25 8.80 5.08
C GLN A 325 25.63 9.92 4.08
N ASN A 326 25.31 9.74 2.80
CA ASN A 326 25.60 10.70 1.73
C ASN A 326 24.37 11.52 1.30
N ALA A 327 23.16 11.22 1.81
CA ALA A 327 21.95 11.99 1.48
C ALA A 327 21.92 13.29 2.29
N PHE A 328 22.38 14.39 1.70
CA PHE A 328 22.45 15.70 2.38
C PHE A 328 21.07 16.24 2.78
N ILE A 329 20.96 16.75 4.02
CA ILE A 329 19.77 17.45 4.52
C ILE A 329 20.07 18.91 4.80
N SER A 330 21.11 19.19 5.60
CA SER A 330 21.45 20.54 6.03
C SER A 330 22.87 20.58 6.53
N GLN A 331 23.43 21.77 6.60
CA GLN A 331 24.69 22.05 7.27
C GLN A 331 24.59 23.38 8.02
N ASP A 332 25.50 23.59 8.98
CA ASP A 332 25.62 24.82 9.76
C ASP A 332 27.05 24.92 10.33
N ASP A 333 27.51 26.15 10.58
CA ASP A 333 28.80 26.47 11.20
C ASP A 333 28.68 27.26 12.50
N ASP A 334 27.85 28.29 12.56
CA ASP A 334 27.89 29.27 13.66
C ASP A 334 26.56 29.59 14.34
N SER A 335 25.48 28.83 14.07
CA SER A 335 24.17 29.09 14.68
C SER A 335 24.07 28.63 16.14
N GLY A 336 25.09 27.97 16.68
CA GLY A 336 25.16 27.48 18.06
C GLY A 336 25.88 28.44 19.03
N PRO A 337 26.16 27.99 20.28
CA PRO A 337 26.86 28.82 21.25
C PRO A 337 28.29 29.15 20.81
N SER A 338 28.63 30.44 20.77
CA SER A 338 29.96 30.95 20.35
C SER A 338 30.25 30.68 18.86
N GLN A 339 31.22 29.82 18.54
CA GLN A 339 31.62 29.44 17.16
C GLN A 339 31.20 27.98 16.87
N ASN A 340 30.19 27.49 17.56
CA ASN A 340 29.70 26.14 17.38
C ASN A 340 28.51 26.12 16.44
N SER A 341 28.29 24.97 15.80
CA SER A 341 27.20 24.78 14.86
C SER A 341 25.93 24.29 15.57
N GLN A 342 24.78 24.68 15.03
CA GLN A 342 23.48 24.20 15.46
C GLN A 342 22.54 23.96 14.26
N ILE A 343 22.10 22.71 14.09
CA ILE A 343 21.08 22.36 13.09
C ILE A 343 19.77 22.05 13.82
N ILE A 344 18.71 22.78 13.46
CA ILE A 344 17.34 22.51 13.91
C ILE A 344 16.50 22.06 12.71
N ARG A 345 15.99 20.83 12.75
CA ARG A 345 15.15 20.25 11.69
C ARG A 345 14.03 19.39 12.23
N VAL A 346 12.88 19.44 11.55
CA VAL A 346 11.84 18.41 11.72
C VAL A 346 12.31 17.19 10.95
N LEU A 347 12.53 16.09 11.65
CA LEU A 347 12.99 14.83 11.07
C LEU A 347 11.89 13.78 11.18
N THR A 348 11.77 12.96 10.14
CA THR A 348 10.95 11.74 10.15
C THR A 348 11.70 10.60 10.84
N PRO A 349 11.04 9.49 11.22
CA PRO A 349 11.76 8.33 11.73
C PRO A 349 12.81 7.84 10.74
N GLY A 350 14.01 7.49 11.23
CA GLY A 350 15.14 7.08 10.41
C GLY A 350 16.48 7.21 11.14
N MET A 351 17.51 6.54 10.60
CA MET A 351 18.90 6.77 11.03
C MET A 351 19.47 8.00 10.36
N TYR A 352 20.06 8.90 11.13
CA TYR A 352 20.69 10.11 10.61
C TYR A 352 22.18 10.11 10.93
N PHE A 353 22.94 10.85 10.14
CA PHE A 353 24.38 10.94 10.23
C PHE A 353 24.79 12.38 10.46
N VAL A 354 25.63 12.60 11.47
CA VAL A 354 26.17 13.91 11.82
C VAL A 354 27.65 13.88 11.53
N ARG A 355 28.10 14.64 10.54
CA ARG A 355 29.53 14.83 10.26
C ARG A 355 29.97 16.13 10.90
N VAL A 356 31.02 16.07 11.72
CA VAL A 356 31.63 17.24 12.36
C VAL A 356 33.03 17.42 11.80
N ARG A 357 33.35 18.63 11.36
CA ARG A 357 34.70 19.02 10.96
C ARG A 357 35.01 20.41 11.48
N HIS A 358 36.26 20.84 11.38
CA HIS A 358 36.60 22.24 11.62
C HIS A 358 36.06 23.11 10.46
N TYR A 359 35.63 24.33 10.73
CA TYR A 359 35.20 25.29 9.71
C TYR A 359 36.30 25.54 8.66
N SER A 360 37.49 25.97 9.13
CA SER A 360 38.73 26.02 8.36
C SER A 360 39.30 24.63 8.03
N ALA A 361 39.76 24.44 6.79
CA ALA A 361 40.44 23.25 6.29
C ALA A 361 41.71 22.86 7.07
N THR A 362 42.37 23.82 7.72
CA THR A 362 43.61 23.59 8.48
C THR A 362 43.41 23.54 9.98
N GLY A 363 42.20 23.82 10.47
CA GLY A 363 41.92 23.88 11.90
C GLY A 363 41.76 22.49 12.53
N THR A 364 42.05 22.41 13.81
CA THR A 364 41.95 21.21 14.65
C THR A 364 41.44 21.59 16.03
N GLY A 365 40.98 20.62 16.81
CA GLY A 365 40.64 20.84 18.21
C GLY A 365 39.51 19.96 18.74
N ALA A 366 39.31 20.06 20.05
CA ALA A 366 38.31 19.29 20.79
C ALA A 366 36.93 19.96 20.72
N TYR A 367 35.89 19.15 20.61
CA TYR A 367 34.52 19.60 20.57
C TYR A 367 33.60 18.59 21.28
N GLY A 368 32.42 19.05 21.68
CA GLY A 368 31.31 18.21 22.08
C GLY A 368 30.24 18.14 21.00
N VAL A 369 29.48 17.05 20.91
CA VAL A 369 28.31 16.91 20.03
C VAL A 369 27.15 16.23 20.74
N ALA A 370 25.95 16.77 20.58
CA ALA A 370 24.73 16.24 21.17
C ALA A 370 23.53 16.40 20.23
N VAL A 371 22.55 15.50 20.40
CA VAL A 371 21.25 15.57 19.71
C VAL A 371 20.14 15.65 20.75
N LYS A 372 19.32 16.69 20.67
CA LYS A 372 18.14 16.90 21.52
C LYS A 372 16.86 16.82 20.69
N ARG A 373 15.80 16.29 21.30
CA ARG A 373 14.44 16.24 20.73
C ARG A 373 13.49 17.07 21.59
N THR A 374 12.80 18.01 20.96
CA THR A 374 11.79 18.88 21.59
C THR A 374 10.43 18.72 20.94
#